data_AF-A0A959I0U2-F1
#
_entry.id   AF-A0A959I0U2-F1
#
_cell.length_a   1.000
_cell.length_b   1.000
_cell.length_c   1.000
_cell.angle_alpha   90.00
_cell.angle_beta   90.00
_cell.angle_gamma   90.00
#
_symmetry.space_group_name_H-M   'P 1'
#
loop_
_entity.id
_entity.type
_entity.pdbx_description
1 polymer ?
#
loop_
_entity_poly.entity_id
_entity_poly.type
_entity_poly.pdbx_seq_one_letter_code
_entity_poly.pdbx_strand_id
1 'polypeptide(L)' 'GMASSGNHTECTQFFITHAPALHLDGNYTIFARVSNGMDIVHQIQIGDKIEEIVIQ' A
#
# COMPACT_ATOMS: atom_id res chain seq x y z
N GLY A 1 -1.72 3.20 0.68
CA GLY A 1 -1.39 4.29 1.60
C GLY A 1 -0.45 3.79 2.68
N MET A 2 -0.01 4.67 3.57
CA MET A 2 0.74 4.26 4.77
C MET A 2 -0.24 3.69 5.80
N ALA A 3 0.05 2.53 6.38
CA ALA A 3 -0.80 1.94 7.41
C ALA A 3 -0.62 2.68 8.74
N SER A 4 -1.71 2.77 9.51
CA SER A 4 -1.75 3.41 10.82
C SER A 4 -2.78 2.72 11.73
N SER A 5 -2.57 2.83 13.04
CA SER A 5 -3.51 2.44 14.11
C SER A 5 -4.07 3.66 14.87
N GLY A 6 -3.92 4.86 14.30
CA GLY A 6 -4.31 6.14 14.89
C GLY A 6 -3.26 7.22 14.65
N ASN A 7 -3.49 8.41 15.18
CA ASN A 7 -2.60 9.56 14.97
C ASN A 7 -1.17 9.25 15.43
N HIS A 8 -0.19 9.48 14.55
CA HIS A 8 1.25 9.34 14.81
C HIS A 8 1.69 7.89 15.09
N THR A 9 1.10 6.92 14.40
CA THR A 9 1.43 5.49 14.52
C THR A 9 1.92 4.88 13.22
N GLU A 10 1.97 5.67 12.15
CA GLU A 10 2.56 5.32 10.88
C GLU A 10 4.04 4.95 11.04
N CYS A 11 4.49 3.95 10.28
CA CYS A 11 5.88 3.51 10.32
C CYS A 11 6.31 2.95 8.95
N THR A 12 6.66 1.67 8.87
CA THR A 12 7.17 1.02 7.66
C THR A 12 6.12 0.24 6.88
N GLN A 13 4.95 0.02 7.47
CA GLN A 13 3.87 -0.77 6.86
C GLN A 13 3.08 0.08 5.88
N PHE A 14 2.95 -0.37 4.64
CA PHE A 14 2.11 0.27 3.63
C PHE A 14 1.17 -0.76 2.98
N PHE A 15 0.16 -0.25 2.29
CA PHE A 15 -0.80 -1.06 1.54
C PHE A 15 -1.00 -0.52 0.13
N ILE A 16 -1.36 -1.43 -0.77
CA ILE A 16 -1.77 -1.15 -2.15
C ILE A 16 -3.24 -1.54 -2.27
N THR A 17 -4.08 -0.63 -2.76
CA THR A 17 -5.49 -0.90 -2.98
C THR A 17 -5.69 -1.54 -4.35
N HIS A 18 -6.37 -2.68 -4.42
CA HIS A 18 -6.69 -3.34 -5.70
C HIS A 18 -7.80 -2.62 -6.49
N ALA A 19 -8.62 -1.82 -5.81
CA ALA A 19 -9.72 -1.07 -6.39
C ALA A 19 -9.92 0.24 -5.58
N PRO A 20 -10.69 1.23 -6.08
CA PRO A 20 -11.00 2.43 -5.31
C PRO A 20 -11.57 2.10 -3.92
N ALA A 21 -10.95 2.62 -2.87
CA ALA A 21 -11.31 2.38 -1.48
C ALA A 21 -11.67 3.69 -0.77
N LEU A 22 -12.76 4.32 -1.19
CA LEU A 22 -13.15 5.69 -0.81
C LEU A 22 -13.30 5.91 0.71
N HIS A 23 -13.60 4.87 1.47
CA HIS A 23 -13.70 4.97 2.93
C HIS A 23 -12.34 5.21 3.62
N LEU A 24 -11.23 5.03 2.90
CA LEU A 24 -9.87 5.30 3.38
C LEU A 24 -9.44 6.74 3.12
N ASP A 25 -10.16 7.48 2.26
CA ASP A 25 -9.80 8.84 1.87
C ASP A 25 -9.82 9.77 3.08
N GLY A 26 -8.71 10.50 3.30
CA GLY A 26 -8.52 11.37 4.47
C GLY A 26 -8.16 10.66 5.77
N ASN A 27 -8.30 9.34 5.86
CA ASN A 27 -7.94 8.54 7.04
C ASN A 27 -6.52 7.98 6.98
N TYR A 28 -5.95 7.83 5.78
CA TYR A 28 -4.60 7.32 5.57
C TYR A 28 -3.80 8.22 4.62
N THR A 29 -2.52 8.38 4.91
CA THR A 29 -1.60 9.16 4.06
C THR A 29 -1.35 8.44 2.73
N ILE A 30 -1.74 9.08 1.63
CA ILE A 30 -1.42 8.64 0.27
C ILE A 30 -0.06 9.25 -0.11
N PHE A 31 0.92 8.41 -0.42
CA PHE A 31 2.28 8.85 -0.78
C PHE A 31 2.76 8.34 -2.14
N ALA A 32 2.05 7.39 -2.76
CA ALA A 32 2.43 6.79 -4.04
C ALA A 32 1.22 6.22 -4.78
N ARG A 33 1.41 5.93 -6.07
CA ARG A 33 0.51 5.13 -6.91
C ARG A 33 1.32 4.10 -7.69
N VAL A 34 0.74 2.93 -7.93
CA VAL A 34 1.33 1.92 -8.81
C VAL A 34 1.29 2.45 -10.25
N SER A 35 2.45 2.68 -10.85
CA SER A 35 2.55 3.18 -12.24
C SER A 35 2.51 2.05 -13.27
N ASN A 36 2.93 0.83 -12.90
CA ASN A 36 2.92 -0.37 -13.71
C ASN A 36 2.80 -1.62 -12.82
N GLY A 37 2.28 -2.74 -13.35
CA GLY A 37 2.22 -4.03 -12.63
C GLY A 37 0.99 -4.22 -11.73
N MET A 38 -0.12 -3.53 -11.97
CA MET A 38 -1.36 -3.76 -11.20
C MET A 38 -1.91 -5.18 -11.38
N ASP A 39 -1.70 -5.80 -12.54
CA ASP A 39 -2.00 -7.22 -12.80
C ASP A 39 -1.23 -8.16 -11.87
N ILE A 40 0.01 -7.81 -11.49
CA ILE A 40 0.79 -8.55 -10.49
C ILE A 40 0.23 -8.30 -9.09
N VAL A 41 -0.11 -7.05 -8.75
CA VAL A 41 -0.76 -6.71 -7.48
C VAL A 41 -2.00 -7.59 -7.29
N HIS A 42 -2.84 -7.75 -8.31
CA HIS A 42 -4.03 -8.61 -8.28
C HIS A 42 -3.78 -10.10 -8.03
N GLN A 43 -2.55 -10.58 -8.23
CA GLN A 43 -2.20 -11.99 -8.03
C GLN A 43 -1.62 -12.30 -6.65
N ILE A 44 -1.21 -11.27 -5.88
CA ILE A 44 -0.59 -11.43 -4.55
C ILE A 44 -1.49 -12.25 -3.61
N GLN A 45 -0.89 -13.22 -2.93
CA GLN A 45 -1.52 -14.10 -1.95
C GLN A 45 -0.99 -13.86 -0.53
N ILE A 46 -1.74 -14.34 0.46
CA ILE A 46 -1.30 -14.31 1.86
C ILE A 46 -0.01 -15.13 2.00
N GLY A 47 1.03 -14.50 2.54
CA GLY A 47 2.33 -15.13 2.77
C GLY A 47 3.39 -14.81 1.71
N ASP A 48 3.02 -14.15 0.62
CA ASP A 48 3.99 -13.62 -0.35
C ASP A 48 4.93 -12.63 0.33
N LYS A 49 6.20 -12.65 -0.09
CA LYS A 49 7.27 -11.85 0.50
C LYS A 49 7.76 -10.78 -0.48
N ILE A 50 8.13 -9.64 0.07
CA ILE A 50 8.88 -8.62 -0.67
C ILE A 50 10.35 -9.02 -0.60
N GLU A 51 10.93 -9.37 -1.75
CA GLU A 51 12.34 -9.78 -1.85
C GLU A 51 13.29 -8.57 -1.88
N GLU A 52 12.92 -7.49 -2.58
CA GLU A 52 13.74 -6.29 -2.72
C GLU A 52 12.87 -5.03 -2.88
N ILE A 53 13.35 -3.90 -2.35
CA ILE A 53 12.79 -2.57 -2.60
C ILE A 53 13.94 -1.63 -3.00
N VAL A 54 13.82 -0.99 -4.16
CA VAL A 54 14.78 -0.02 -4.67
C VAL A 54 14.10 1.34 -4.82
N ILE A 55 14.73 2.39 -4.29
CA ILE A 55 14.27 3.78 -4.42
C ILE A 55 15.10 4.44 -5.54
N GLN A 56 14.43 5.15 -6.44
CA GLN A 56 15.04 5.95 -7.50
C GLN A 56 15.26 7.39 -7.05
#